data_AF-A0A4R8X953-F1
#
_entry.id   AF-A0A4R8X953-F1
#
_cell.length_a   1.000
_cell.length_b   1.000
_cell.length_c   1.000
_cell.angle_alpha   90.00
_cell.angle_beta   90.00
_cell.angle_gamma   90.00
#
_symmetry.space_group_name_H-M   'P 1'
#
loop_
_entity.id
_entity.type
_entity.pdbx_description
1 polymer ?
#
loop_
_entity_poly.entity_id
_entity_poly.type
_entity_poly.pdbx_seq_one_letter_code
_entity_poly.pdbx_strand_id
1 'polypeptide(L)'
;MFLQALELCRTAGMVSLGQVTLDGTKVCANVSLRKAMSHGRLTEKQKVLAAEVSALLADADAIGDAENARFGKDKRGDELPPELARRKSRLVKLAEARAALEADAAALARKDADKKARDKTVVSGYSCMATTYHTAK
;
A
#
# COMPACT_ATOMS: atom_id res chain seq x y z
N MET A 1 39.69 -31.35 -17.43
CA MET A 1 41.12 -31.32 -17.82
C MET A 1 42.06 -30.94 -16.67
N PHE A 2 41.82 -29.86 -15.91
CA PHE A 2 42.71 -29.45 -14.80
C PHE A 2 42.76 -30.43 -13.61
N LEU A 3 41.62 -31.05 -13.26
CA LEU A 3 41.53 -32.01 -12.15
C LEU A 3 42.38 -33.27 -12.37
N GLN A 4 42.45 -33.78 -13.60
CA GLN A 4 43.25 -34.96 -13.95
C GLN A 4 44.75 -34.68 -13.80
N ALA A 5 45.21 -33.46 -14.11
CA ALA A 5 46.59 -33.06 -13.90
C ALA A 5 46.94 -32.98 -12.41
N LEU A 6 46.04 -32.43 -11.58
CA LEU A 6 46.22 -32.36 -10.11
C LEU A 6 46.29 -33.74 -9.46
N GLU A 7 45.46 -34.67 -9.93
CA GLU A 7 45.42 -36.05 -9.42
C GLU A 7 46.72 -36.80 -9.70
N LEU A 8 47.32 -36.56 -10.87
CA LEU A 8 48.62 -37.08 -11.29
C LEU A 8 49.77 -36.49 -10.44
N CYS A 9 49.75 -35.18 -10.18
CA CYS A 9 50.74 -34.53 -9.32
C CYS A 9 50.64 -34.98 -7.85
N ARG A 10 49.43 -35.29 -7.35
CA ARG A 10 49.21 -35.86 -6.01
C ARG A 10 49.76 -37.27 -5.89
N THR A 11 49.51 -38.13 -6.90
CA THR A 11 50.01 -39.51 -6.91
C THR A 11 51.52 -39.58 -7.05
N ALA A 12 52.13 -38.63 -7.76
CA ALA A 12 53.58 -38.48 -7.85
C ALA A 12 54.24 -37.90 -6.58
N GLY A 13 53.46 -37.57 -5.53
CA GLY A 13 53.98 -37.01 -4.28
C GLY A 13 54.51 -35.58 -4.40
N MET A 14 54.24 -34.90 -5.51
CA MET A 14 54.82 -33.59 -5.84
C MET A 14 54.07 -32.41 -5.19
N VAL A 15 52.89 -32.63 -4.61
CA VAL A 15 52.03 -31.56 -4.09
C VAL A 15 51.40 -31.98 -2.76
N SER A 16 51.62 -31.19 -1.70
CA SER A 16 50.79 -31.22 -0.50
C SER A 16 49.74 -30.11 -0.59
N LEU A 17 48.48 -30.42 -0.28
CA LEU A 17 47.40 -29.44 -0.21
C LEU A 17 47.56 -28.61 1.08
N GLY A 18 48.41 -27.57 1.03
CA GLY A 18 48.33 -26.44 1.95
C GLY A 18 47.11 -25.55 1.65
N GLN A 19 46.79 -24.62 2.54
CA GLN A 19 45.60 -23.75 2.46
C GLN A 19 45.42 -23.14 1.06
N VAL A 20 44.37 -23.59 0.35
CA VAL A 20 44.04 -23.16 -1.01
C VAL A 20 43.12 -21.95 -0.94
N THR A 21 43.61 -20.80 -1.42
CA THR A 21 42.75 -19.64 -1.73
C THR A 21 42.75 -19.46 -3.24
N LEU A 22 41.62 -19.81 -3.87
CA LEU A 22 41.41 -19.64 -5.30
C LEU A 22 40.75 -18.28 -5.53
N ASP A 23 41.49 -17.43 -6.24
CA ASP A 23 41.10 -16.12 -6.77
C ASP A 23 40.60 -15.04 -5.79
N GLY A 24 41.45 -14.03 -5.58
CA GLY A 24 41.11 -12.60 -5.61
C GLY A 24 40.09 -12.01 -4.64
N THR A 25 39.41 -12.80 -3.82
CA THR A 25 38.31 -12.29 -3.00
C THR A 25 38.86 -11.82 -1.66
N LYS A 26 39.36 -10.59 -1.62
CA LYS A 26 39.48 -9.88 -0.35
C LYS A 26 38.07 -9.64 0.15
N VAL A 27 37.57 -10.53 1.00
CA VAL A 27 36.43 -10.27 1.87
C VAL A 27 36.87 -9.27 2.93
N CYS A 28 37.21 -8.06 2.50
CA CYS A 28 37.12 -6.89 3.33
C CYS A 28 35.65 -6.43 3.30
N ALA A 29 34.76 -7.29 3.81
CA ALA A 29 33.60 -6.74 4.50
C ALA A 29 34.15 -5.87 5.64
N ASN A 30 33.40 -4.89 6.11
CA ASN A 30 33.78 -3.87 7.09
C ASN A 30 34.06 -4.44 8.50
N VAL A 31 34.85 -5.50 8.61
CA VAL A 31 35.25 -6.22 9.81
C VAL A 31 36.55 -5.60 10.27
N SER A 32 36.51 -4.33 10.71
CA SER A 32 37.64 -3.82 11.47
C SER A 32 37.76 -4.67 12.73
N LEU A 33 38.98 -5.08 13.10
CA LEU A 33 39.24 -5.81 14.35
C LEU A 33 38.66 -5.12 15.59
N ARG A 34 38.43 -3.80 15.50
CA ARG A 34 37.84 -2.95 16.55
C ARG A 34 36.30 -2.82 16.46
N LYS A 35 35.68 -3.25 15.35
CA LYS A 35 34.22 -3.35 15.14
C LYS A 35 33.73 -4.81 15.13
N ALA A 36 34.62 -5.78 15.04
CA ALA A 36 34.32 -7.19 15.17
C ALA A 36 33.89 -7.49 16.62
N MET A 37 32.61 -7.79 16.81
CA MET A 37 32.11 -8.30 18.09
C MET A 37 32.85 -9.58 18.43
N SER A 38 33.32 -9.71 19.68
CA SER A 38 33.88 -11.00 20.13
C SER A 38 32.80 -12.08 20.06
N HIS A 39 33.20 -13.31 19.77
CA HIS A 39 32.27 -14.44 19.64
C HIS A 39 31.32 -14.55 20.85
N GLY A 40 31.82 -14.36 22.07
CA GLY A 40 30.99 -14.37 23.28
C GLY A 40 29.95 -13.24 23.33
N ARG A 41 30.26 -12.04 22.85
CA ARG A 41 29.27 -10.94 22.76
C ARG A 41 28.25 -11.20 21.66
N LEU A 42 28.66 -11.84 20.57
CA LEU A 42 27.77 -12.23 19.49
C LEU A 42 26.75 -13.28 19.97
N THR A 43 27.18 -14.29 20.74
CA THR A 43 26.29 -15.32 21.28
C THR A 43 25.28 -14.74 22.28
N GLU A 44 25.69 -13.80 23.14
CA GLU A 44 24.74 -13.13 24.03
C GLU A 44 23.75 -12.25 23.26
N LYS A 45 24.22 -11.53 22.22
CA LYS A 45 23.33 -10.77 21.34
C LYS A 45 22.35 -11.66 20.56
N GLN A 46 22.76 -12.85 20.13
CA GLN A 46 21.87 -13.81 19.49
C GLN A 46 20.74 -14.26 20.40
N LYS A 47 21.00 -14.49 21.69
CA LYS A 47 19.94 -14.85 22.67
C LYS A 47 18.92 -13.72 22.81
N VAL A 48 19.39 -12.48 22.93
CA VAL A 48 18.51 -11.30 23.01
C VAL A 48 17.67 -11.15 21.74
N LEU A 49 18.30 -11.23 20.57
CA LEU A 49 17.60 -11.15 19.29
C LEU A 49 16.59 -12.30 19.11
N ALA A 50 16.91 -13.51 19.55
CA ALA A 50 15.99 -14.64 19.50
C ALA A 50 14.75 -14.39 20.38
N ALA A 51 14.95 -13.81 21.57
CA ALA A 51 13.84 -13.42 22.45
C ALA A 51 12.98 -12.31 21.82
N GLU A 52 13.60 -11.28 21.24
CA GLU A 52 12.88 -10.21 20.52
C GLU A 52 12.07 -10.76 19.35
N VAL A 53 12.66 -11.64 18.52
CA VAL A 53 11.96 -12.29 17.41
C VAL A 53 10.80 -13.13 17.93
N SER A 54 10.98 -13.88 19.02
CA SER A 54 9.89 -14.69 19.60
C SER A 54 8.72 -13.83 20.11
N ALA A 55 9.01 -12.67 20.70
CA ALA A 55 7.98 -11.73 21.14
C ALA A 55 7.23 -11.12 19.95
N LEU A 56 7.95 -10.69 18.91
CA LEU A 56 7.35 -10.16 17.69
C LEU A 56 6.47 -11.18 16.97
N LEU A 57 6.87 -12.45 16.94
CA LEU A 57 6.06 -13.52 16.37
C LEU A 57 4.79 -13.77 17.20
N ALA A 58 4.90 -13.79 18.54
CA ALA A 58 3.74 -13.94 19.41
C ALA A 58 2.73 -12.78 19.25
N ASP A 59 3.22 -11.55 19.12
CA ASP A 59 2.38 -10.38 18.85
C ASP A 59 1.71 -10.48 17.47
N ALA A 60 2.45 -10.91 16.44
CA ALA A 60 1.91 -11.12 15.11
C ALA A 60 0.82 -12.20 15.09
N ASP A 61 1.02 -13.31 15.79
CA ASP A 61 0.02 -14.37 15.93
C ASP A 61 -1.23 -13.87 16.65
N ALA A 62 -1.07 -13.13 17.75
CA ALA A 62 -2.20 -12.55 18.49
C ALA A 62 -3.02 -11.55 17.65
N ILE A 63 -2.34 -10.71 16.86
CA ILE A 63 -3.00 -9.81 15.91
C ILE A 63 -3.73 -10.62 14.84
N GLY A 64 -3.07 -11.63 14.27
CA GLY A 64 -3.66 -12.52 13.26
C GLY A 64 -4.92 -13.22 13.76
N ASP A 65 -4.91 -13.73 14.99
CA ASP A 65 -6.07 -14.38 15.62
C ASP A 65 -7.21 -13.38 15.87
N ALA A 66 -6.89 -12.16 16.31
CA ALA A 66 -7.87 -11.10 16.52
C ALA A 66 -8.51 -10.63 15.19
N GLU A 67 -7.72 -10.48 14.14
CA GLU A 67 -8.21 -10.15 12.79
C GLU A 67 -9.07 -11.27 12.22
N ASN A 68 -8.63 -12.53 12.37
CA ASN A 68 -9.38 -13.70 11.96
C ASN A 68 -10.72 -13.82 12.72
N ALA A 69 -10.75 -13.55 14.02
CA ALA A 69 -12.00 -13.49 14.79
C ALA A 69 -12.95 -12.39 14.29
N ARG A 70 -12.40 -11.26 13.81
CA ARG A 70 -13.19 -10.12 13.34
C ARG A 70 -13.68 -10.27 11.91
N PHE A 71 -12.84 -10.76 11.00
CA PHE A 71 -13.10 -10.77 9.57
C PHE A 71 -13.37 -12.18 9.02
N GLY A 72 -12.82 -13.21 9.66
CA GLY A 72 -12.86 -14.61 9.22
C GLY A 72 -11.52 -15.07 8.63
N LYS A 73 -11.27 -16.38 8.66
CA LYS A 73 -9.95 -16.99 8.43
C LYS A 73 -9.31 -16.72 7.07
N ASP A 74 -10.13 -16.40 6.09
CA ASP A 74 -9.72 -16.11 4.71
C ASP A 74 -10.16 -14.71 4.28
N LYS A 75 -10.40 -13.80 5.23
CA LYS A 75 -10.80 -12.42 4.97
C LYS A 75 -9.89 -11.45 5.69
N ARG A 76 -9.31 -10.54 4.94
CA ARG A 76 -8.53 -9.39 5.40
C ARG A 76 -9.41 -8.24 5.88
N GLY A 77 -10.69 -8.22 5.54
CA GLY A 77 -11.63 -7.17 5.93
C GLY A 77 -11.67 -5.97 4.98
N ASP A 78 -10.80 -5.92 3.97
CA ASP A 78 -10.79 -4.93 2.88
C ASP A 78 -11.35 -5.49 1.56
N GLU A 79 -11.99 -6.67 1.59
CA GLU A 79 -12.58 -7.27 0.40
C GLU A 79 -13.69 -6.40 -0.19
N LEU A 80 -13.63 -6.20 -1.50
CA LEU A 80 -14.75 -5.58 -2.21
C LEU A 80 -15.95 -6.55 -2.22
N PRO A 81 -17.18 -6.01 -2.07
CA PRO A 81 -18.40 -6.79 -2.24
C PRO A 81 -18.40 -7.57 -3.58
N PRO A 82 -19.05 -8.74 -3.67
CA PRO A 82 -19.02 -9.60 -4.85
C PRO A 82 -19.40 -8.89 -6.15
N GLU A 83 -20.39 -8.01 -6.07
CA GLU A 83 -20.82 -7.13 -7.16
C GLU A 83 -19.74 -6.16 -7.68
N LEU A 84 -18.78 -5.77 -6.84
CA LEU A 84 -17.69 -4.85 -7.13
C LEU A 84 -16.36 -5.60 -7.25
N ALA A 85 -16.33 -6.92 -7.07
CA ALA A 85 -15.09 -7.68 -7.20
C ALA A 85 -14.58 -7.68 -8.65
N ARG A 86 -15.49 -7.78 -9.64
CA ARG A 86 -15.14 -7.85 -11.06
C ARG A 86 -15.13 -6.48 -11.73
N ARG A 87 -14.13 -6.21 -12.57
CA ARG A 87 -13.99 -4.94 -13.30
C ARG A 87 -15.24 -4.58 -14.11
N LYS A 88 -15.85 -5.56 -14.79
CA LYS A 88 -17.04 -5.34 -15.62
C LYS A 88 -18.24 -4.90 -14.78
N SER A 89 -18.53 -5.57 -13.68
CA SER A 89 -19.67 -5.24 -12.80
C SER A 89 -19.45 -3.92 -12.06
N ARG A 90 -18.20 -3.61 -11.66
CA ARG A 90 -17.85 -2.27 -11.14
C ARG A 90 -18.18 -1.15 -12.11
N LEU A 91 -17.81 -1.30 -13.39
CA LEU A 91 -18.04 -0.25 -14.39
C LEU A 91 -19.53 0.05 -14.57
N VAL A 92 -20.38 -0.98 -14.53
CA VAL A 92 -21.83 -0.81 -14.60
C VAL A 92 -22.33 -0.02 -13.40
N LYS A 93 -21.99 -0.44 -12.16
CA LYS A 93 -22.39 0.29 -10.94
C LYS A 93 -21.87 1.73 -10.91
N LEU A 94 -20.66 1.98 -11.39
CA LEU A 94 -20.11 3.34 -11.47
C LEU A 94 -20.85 4.21 -12.49
N ALA A 95 -21.26 3.64 -13.62
CA ALA A 95 -22.06 4.37 -14.61
C ALA A 95 -23.45 4.71 -14.05
N GLU A 96 -24.10 3.78 -13.36
CA GLU A 96 -25.39 4.00 -12.70
C GLU A 96 -25.30 5.10 -11.62
N ALA A 97 -24.29 5.01 -10.74
CA ALA A 97 -24.06 6.02 -9.71
C ALA A 97 -23.79 7.40 -10.31
N ARG A 98 -23.01 7.47 -11.40
CA ARG A 98 -22.75 8.71 -12.12
C ARG A 98 -24.04 9.31 -12.70
N ALA A 99 -24.88 8.49 -13.34
CA ALA A 99 -26.14 8.95 -13.91
C ALA A 99 -27.09 9.49 -12.83
N ALA A 100 -27.14 8.85 -11.65
CA ALA A 100 -27.94 9.34 -10.52
C ALA A 100 -27.45 10.72 -10.04
N LEU A 101 -26.14 10.89 -9.87
CA LEU A 101 -25.56 12.19 -9.46
C LEU A 101 -25.81 13.29 -10.49
N GLU A 102 -25.72 12.97 -11.78
CA GLU A 102 -26.01 13.92 -12.86
C GLU A 102 -27.50 14.30 -12.88
N ALA A 103 -28.40 13.36 -12.62
CA ALA A 103 -29.84 13.63 -12.50
C ALA A 103 -30.16 14.52 -11.29
N ASP A 104 -29.56 14.25 -10.14
CA ASP A 104 -29.72 15.06 -8.93
C ASP A 104 -29.19 16.49 -9.14
N ALA A 105 -28.03 16.63 -9.79
CA ALA A 105 -27.47 17.93 -10.14
C ALA A 105 -28.37 18.70 -11.11
N ALA A 106 -28.93 18.03 -12.12
CA ALA A 106 -29.87 18.64 -13.06
C ALA A 106 -31.16 19.08 -12.36
N ALA A 107 -31.67 18.29 -11.41
CA ALA A 107 -32.85 18.63 -10.63
C ALA A 107 -32.60 19.86 -9.74
N LEU A 108 -31.44 19.94 -9.09
CA LEU A 108 -31.04 21.10 -8.29
C LEU A 108 -30.90 22.35 -9.16
N ALA A 109 -30.24 22.24 -10.31
CA ALA A 109 -30.09 23.34 -11.25
C ALA A 109 -31.44 23.87 -11.76
N ARG A 110 -32.41 22.99 -12.01
CA ARG A 110 -33.79 23.39 -12.37
C ARG A 110 -34.47 24.15 -11.23
N LYS A 111 -34.38 23.64 -10.00
CA LYS A 111 -34.94 24.34 -8.81
C LYS A 111 -34.32 25.71 -8.61
N ASP A 112 -33.01 25.84 -8.81
CA ASP A 112 -32.31 27.12 -8.69
C ASP A 112 -32.69 28.09 -9.82
N ALA A 113 -32.89 27.58 -11.04
CA ALA A 113 -33.38 28.38 -12.16
C ALA A 113 -34.81 28.87 -11.91
N ASP A 114 -35.69 28.01 -11.40
CA ASP A 114 -37.07 28.37 -11.05
C ASP A 114 -37.11 29.41 -9.91
N LYS A 115 -36.23 29.27 -8.90
CA LYS A 115 -36.09 30.25 -7.82
C LYS A 115 -35.62 31.60 -8.37
N LYS A 116 -34.58 31.61 -9.21
CA LYS A 116 -34.09 32.84 -9.86
C LYS A 116 -35.14 33.48 -10.77
N ALA A 117 -35.94 32.68 -11.47
CA ALA A 117 -37.04 33.17 -12.29
C ALA A 117 -38.13 33.81 -11.42
N ARG A 118 -38.54 33.16 -10.33
CA ARG A 118 -39.48 33.73 -9.35
C ARG A 118 -38.96 35.03 -8.74
N ASP A 119 -37.71 35.06 -8.31
CA ASP A 119 -37.09 36.27 -7.74
C ASP A 119 -37.04 37.42 -8.78
N LYS A 120 -36.74 37.12 -10.05
CA LYS A 120 -36.80 38.12 -11.14
C LYS A 120 -38.21 38.60 -11.41
N THR A 121 -39.22 37.73 -11.39
CA THR A 121 -40.62 38.12 -11.59
C THR A 121 -41.11 39.01 -10.44
N VAL A 122 -40.70 38.71 -9.20
CA VAL A 122 -41.00 39.56 -8.03
C VAL A 122 -40.37 40.94 -8.21
N VAL A 123 -39.07 41.03 -8.54
CA VAL A 123 -38.38 42.32 -8.75
C VAL A 123 -38.98 43.12 -9.92
N SER A 124 -39.34 42.45 -11.02
CA SER A 124 -40.01 43.08 -12.17
C SER A 124 -41.42 43.59 -11.83
N GLY A 125 -42.17 42.87 -10.98
CA GLY A 125 -43.50 43.29 -10.51
C GLY A 125 -43.46 44.53 -9.61
N TYR A 126 -42.47 44.61 -8.71
CA TYR A 126 -42.24 45.79 -7.89
C TYR A 126 -41.80 47.02 -8.73
N SER A 127 -41.01 46.81 -9.78
CA SER A 127 -40.62 47.88 -10.72
C SER A 127 -41.80 48.38 -11.58
N CYS A 128 -42.72 47.52 -11.99
CA CYS A 128 -43.90 47.90 -12.76
C CYS A 128 -44.92 48.69 -11.91
N MET A 129 -45.11 48.33 -10.64
CA MET A 129 -45.95 49.13 -9.73
C MET A 129 -45.34 50.51 -9.44
N ALA A 130 -44.02 50.64 -9.33
CA ALA A 130 -43.38 51.93 -9.06
C ALA A 130 -43.53 52.94 -10.21
N THR A 131 -43.52 52.49 -11.47
CA THR A 131 -43.63 53.38 -12.65
C THR A 131 -45.06 53.79 -12.97
N THR A 132 -46.06 52.96 -12.63
CA THR A 132 -47.48 53.34 -12.78
C THR A 132 -47.92 54.42 -11.77
N TYR A 133 -47.26 54.54 -10.62
CA TYR A 133 -47.57 55.60 -9.64
C TYR A 133 -47.01 56.98 -10.01
N HIS A 134 -45.97 57.07 -10.84
CA HIS A 134 -45.36 58.35 -11.24
C HIS A 134 -45.98 58.98 -12.50
N THR A 135 -46.77 58.23 -13.26
CA THR A 135 -47.43 58.71 -14.50
C THR A 135 -48.87 59.16 -14.31
N ALA A 136 -49.43 59.01 -13.10
CA ALA A 136 -50.81 59.35 -12.75
C ALA A 136 -50.95 60.66 -11.94
N LYS A 137 -50.00 61.60 -12.07
CA LYS A 137 -50.02 62.88 -11.34
C LYS A 137 -49.92 64.06 -12.28
#